data_AF-X1KJP6-F1
#
_entry.id   AF-X1KJP6-F1
#
_cell.length_a   1.000
_cell.length_b   1.000
_cell.length_c   1.000
_cell.angle_alpha   90.00
_cell.angle_beta   90.00
_cell.angle_gamma   90.00
#
_symmetry.space_group_name_H-M   'P 1'
#
loop_
_entity.id
_entity.type
_entity.pdbx_description
1 polymer ?
#
loop_
_entity_poly.entity_id
_entity_poly.type
_entity_poly.pdbx_seq_one_letter_code
_entity_poly.pdbx_strand_id
1 'polypeptide(L)' 'IELGTHVCYFGKVVATHSDPKYIKTDALDPEKFNFPAYIAGNYLEIKSGTLEEHGFSIE' A
#
# COMPACT_ATOMS: atom_id res chain seq x y z
N ILE A 1 16.12 -4.22 12.90
CA ILE A 1 17.19 -3.19 12.86
C ILE A 1 16.71 -2.02 13.72
N GLU A 2 17.49 -1.60 14.70
CA GLU A 2 17.17 -0.41 15.49
C GLU A 2 17.62 0.85 14.73
N LEU A 3 16.70 1.79 14.53
CA LEU A 3 16.91 3.06 13.83
C LEU A 3 16.44 4.20 14.73
N GLY A 4 17.35 4.75 15.54
CA GLY A 4 17.02 5.78 16.53
C GLY A 4 16.00 5.26 17.53
N THR A 5 14.82 5.88 17.59
CA THR A 5 13.71 5.47 18.48
C THR A 5 12.82 4.37 17.90
N HIS A 6 13.16 3.80 16.74
CA HIS A 6 12.32 2.85 16.04
C HIS A 6 12.99 1.48 15.90
N VAL A 7 12.17 0.43 15.85
CA VAL A 7 12.61 -0.92 15.50
C VAL A 7 11.98 -1.31 14.17
N CYS A 8 12.81 -1.57 13.17
CA CYS A 8 12.39 -2.02 11.85
C CYS A 8 12.47 -3.54 11.72
N TYR A 9 11.36 -4.15 11.33
CA TYR A 9 11.25 -5.58 11.05
C TYR A 9 11.29 -5.82 9.55
N PHE A 10 12.17 -6.71 9.11
CA PHE A 10 12.27 -7.15 7.73
C PHE A 10 11.86 -8.61 7.65
N GLY A 11 10.95 -8.93 6.72
CA GLY A 11 10.43 -10.28 6.55
C GLY A 11 10.13 -10.55 5.09
N LYS A 12 10.37 -11.79 4.66
CA LYS A 12 9.95 -12.25 3.34
C LYS A 12 8.44 -12.49 3.35
N VAL A 13 7.72 -11.89 2.42
CA VAL A 13 6.31 -12.23 2.18
C VAL A 13 6.25 -13.62 1.56
N VAL A 14 5.65 -14.57 2.27
CA VAL A 14 5.54 -15.98 1.83
C VAL A 14 4.22 -16.28 1.14
N ALA A 15 3.17 -15.49 1.41
CA ALA A 15 1.86 -15.60 0.81
C ALA A 15 1.11 -14.27 0.97
N THR A 16 0.17 -14.01 0.06
CA THR A 16 -0.79 -12.90 0.15
C THR A 16 -2.20 -13.45 -0.04
N HIS A 17 -3.19 -12.74 0.49
CA HIS A 17 -4.60 -13.07 0.32
C HIS A 17 -5.38 -11.77 0.09
N SER A 18 -6.34 -11.81 -0.82
CA SER A 18 -7.27 -10.72 -1.09
C SER A 18 -8.64 -11.27 -1.46
N ASP A 19 -9.69 -10.55 -1.10
CA ASP A 19 -11.03 -10.83 -1.62
C ASP A 19 -11.02 -10.54 -3.14
N PRO A 20 -11.51 -11.47 -3.99
CA PRO A 20 -11.51 -11.30 -5.44
C PRO A 20 -12.10 -9.98 -5.93
N LYS A 21 -13.03 -9.37 -5.17
CA LYS A 21 -13.60 -8.07 -5.55
C LYS A 21 -12.56 -6.95 -5.61
N TYR A 22 -11.45 -7.04 -4.87
CA TYR A 22 -10.37 -6.05 -4.85
C TYR A 22 -9.23 -6.35 -5.83
N ILE A 23 -9.41 -7.31 -6.76
CA ILE A 23 -8.41 -7.66 -7.76
C ILE A 23 -8.86 -7.22 -9.15
N LYS A 24 -7.96 -6.58 -9.90
CA LYS A 24 -8.10 -6.20 -11.31
C LYS A 24 -6.82 -6.61 -12.04
N THR A 25 -6.94 -7.52 -13.01
CA THR A 25 -5.81 -7.97 -13.86
C THR A 25 -4.60 -8.44 -13.04
N ASP A 26 -4.81 -9.38 -12.12
CA ASP A 26 -3.79 -9.93 -11.21
C ASP A 26 -3.13 -8.94 -10.24
N ALA A 27 -3.60 -7.69 -10.21
CA ALA A 27 -3.17 -6.66 -9.30
C ALA A 27 -4.32 -6.21 -8.37
N LEU A 28 -3.95 -5.60 -7.25
CA LEU A 28 -4.89 -4.92 -6.36
C LEU A 28 -5.53 -3.73 -7.10
N ASP A 29 -6.85 -3.61 -7.07
CA ASP A 29 -7.64 -2.55 -7.74
C ASP A 29 -7.65 -1.26 -6.90
N PRO A 30 -6.86 -0.22 -7.26
CA PRO A 30 -6.69 0.99 -6.46
C PRO A 30 -8.01 1.69 -6.15
N GLU A 31 -8.95 1.66 -7.11
CA GLU A 31 -10.24 2.33 -7.04
C GLU A 31 -11.20 1.69 -6.03
N LYS A 32 -10.90 0.48 -5.55
CA LYS A 32 -11.71 -0.23 -4.56
C LYS A 32 -11.12 -0.18 -3.16
N PHE A 33 -9.93 0.39 -2.98
CA PHE A 33 -9.38 0.54 -1.65
C PHE A 33 -9.91 1.79 -0.96
N ASN A 34 -10.32 1.60 0.28
CA ASN A 34 -10.56 2.68 1.22
C ASN A 34 -9.59 2.53 2.39
N PHE A 35 -8.30 2.84 2.12
CA PHE A 35 -7.29 2.86 3.17
C PHE A 35 -7.08 4.29 3.65
N PRO A 36 -7.24 4.56 4.97
CA PRO A 36 -6.90 5.85 5.50
C PRO A 36 -5.38 5.99 5.58
N ALA A 37 -4.86 7.18 5.27
CA ALA A 37 -3.48 7.54 5.58
C ALA A 37 -3.40 7.95 7.06
N TYR A 38 -2.44 7.42 7.82
CA TYR A 38 -2.20 7.86 9.20
C TYR A 38 -1.04 8.86 9.23
N ILE A 39 -1.34 10.11 9.57
CA ILE A 39 -0.36 11.20 9.62
C ILE A 39 -0.54 11.97 10.93
N ALA A 40 0.55 12.07 11.71
CA ALA A 40 0.62 12.88 12.94
C ALA A 40 -0.57 12.67 13.90
N GLY A 41 -0.96 11.42 14.14
CA GLY A 41 -2.07 11.10 15.05
C GLY A 41 -3.45 11.06 14.42
N ASN A 42 -3.59 11.37 13.13
CA ASN A 42 -4.88 11.49 12.46
C ASN A 42 -5.03 10.50 11.30
N TYR A 43 -6.23 9.95 11.15
CA TYR A 43 -6.62 9.19 9.97
C TYR A 43 -7.21 10.15 8.93
N LEU A 44 -6.59 10.19 7.75
CA LEU A 44 -7.00 11.00 6.62
C LEU A 44 -7.57 10.09 5.54
N GLU A 45 -8.74 10.44 5.04
CA GLU A 45 -9.33 9.79 3.88
C GLU A 45 -8.49 10.11 2.64
N ILE A 46 -8.11 9.07 1.88
CA ILE A 46 -7.50 9.24 0.56
C ILE A 46 -8.64 9.51 -0.43
N LYS A 47 -8.90 10.79 -0.70
CA LYS A 47 -10.05 11.25 -1.49
C LYS A 47 -9.90 11.13 -3.00
N SER A 48 -8.72 10.79 -3.50
CA SER A 48 -8.47 10.63 -4.94
C SER A 48 -8.08 9.20 -5.27
N GLY A 49 -8.68 8.66 -6.33
CA GLY A 49 -8.25 7.41 -6.96
C GLY A 49 -6.85 7.51 -7.56
N THR A 50 -6.52 6.60 -8.47
CA THR A 50 -5.22 6.55 -9.14
C THR A 50 -4.89 7.90 -9.79
N LEU A 51 -3.85 8.58 -9.31
CA LEU A 51 -3.41 9.85 -9.90
C LEU A 51 -2.67 9.60 -11.21
N GLU A 52 -1.70 8.69 -11.19
CA GLU A 52 -0.91 8.23 -12.35
C GLU A 52 -0.44 6.79 -12.12
N GLU A 53 -0.12 6.07 -13.19
CA GLU A 53 0.56 4.77 -13.12
C GLU A 53 2.07 4.98 -13.01
N HIS A 54 2.69 4.49 -11.94
CA HIS A 54 4.15 4.48 -11.84
C HIS A 54 4.72 3.33 -12.68
N GLY A 55 5.39 3.67 -13.78
CA GLY A 55 6.28 2.75 -14.48
C GLY A 55 7.65 2.69 -13.79
N PHE A 56 8.20 1.50 -13.62
CA PHE A 56 9.62 1.37 -13.27
C PHE A 56 10.46 1.62 -14.55
N SER A 57 11.34 2.62 -14.52
CA SER A 57 12.48 2.66 -15.44
C SER A 57 13.48 1.62 -14.95
N ILE A 58 13.63 0.53 -15.71
CA ILE A 58 14.77 -0.37 -15.54
C ILE A 58 15.93 0.29 -16.31
N GLU A 59 16.70 1.14 -15.62
CA GLU A 59 18.09 1.40 -16.04
C GLU A 59 19.00 0.30 -15.49
#